data_AF-A0A1C4WWF9-F1
#
_entry.id   AF-A0A1C4WWF9-F1
#
_cell.length_a   1.000
_cell.length_b   1.000
_cell.length_c   1.000
_cell.angle_alpha   90.00
_cell.angle_beta   90.00
_cell.angle_gamma   90.00
#
_symmetry.space_group_name_H-M   'P 1'
#
loop_
_entity.id
_entity.type
_entity.pdbx_description
1 polymer ?
#
loop_
_entity_poly.entity_id
_entity_poly.type
_entity_poly.pdbx_seq_one_letter_code
_entity_poly.pdbx_strand_id
1 'polypeptide(L)'
;MTSIDSLVDSYLGAVAQAGADLSPQRREELLTDLREHITTARAELDPETEADVRTILDRLGDPASIIAEARQDEPPQPMVNSQVPPRRSSLRVWVVVAVVAVLGVALAACIAGVLGLFFFATSEGKPVESVEPVPVSSPAQPGPTG
;
A
#
# COMPACT_ATOMS: atom_id res chain seq x y z
N MET A 1 2.19 17.85 19.87
CA MET A 1 1.22 16.75 19.61
C MET A 1 0.13 17.32 18.73
N THR A 2 -0.06 16.80 17.50
CA THR A 2 -1.22 17.19 16.69
C THR A 2 -2.45 16.38 17.11
N SER A 3 -3.65 16.79 16.71
CA SER A 3 -4.88 16.00 16.90
C SER A 3 -4.74 14.61 16.28
N ILE A 4 -4.10 14.54 15.11
CA ILE A 4 -3.82 13.31 14.36
C ILE A 4 -2.91 12.37 15.15
N ASP A 5 -1.79 12.87 15.67
CA ASP A 5 -0.85 12.02 16.44
C ASP A 5 -1.51 11.45 17.69
N SER A 6 -2.37 12.24 18.34
CA SER A 6 -3.12 11.81 19.53
C SER A 6 -4.10 10.67 19.21
N LEU A 7 -4.66 10.67 18.00
CA LEU A 7 -5.60 9.66 17.54
C LEU A 7 -4.88 8.32 17.28
N VAL A 8 -3.70 8.36 16.66
CA VAL A 8 -2.83 7.19 16.46
C VAL A 8 -2.35 6.62 17.79
N ASP A 9 -1.87 7.47 18.70
CA ASP A 9 -1.40 7.03 20.01
C ASP A 9 -2.52 6.40 20.85
N SER A 10 -3.73 6.96 20.81
CA SER A 10 -4.89 6.39 21.48
C SER A 10 -5.22 4.99 20.97
N TYR A 11 -5.12 4.79 19.66
CA TYR A 11 -5.35 3.49 19.04
C TYR A 11 -4.29 2.46 19.43
N LEU A 12 -3.01 2.81 19.31
CA LEU A 12 -1.90 1.93 19.70
C LEU A 12 -1.92 1.61 21.21
N GLY A 13 -2.34 2.57 22.04
CA GLY A 13 -2.59 2.35 23.46
C GLY A 13 -3.70 1.33 23.71
N ALA A 14 -4.80 1.39 22.96
CA ALA A 14 -5.87 0.41 23.03
C ALA A 14 -5.41 -1.00 22.61
N VAL A 15 -4.60 -1.11 21.54
CA VAL A 15 -4.00 -2.39 21.12
C VAL A 15 -3.07 -2.94 22.20
N ALA A 16 -2.20 -2.10 22.77
CA ALA A 16 -1.27 -2.51 23.83
C ALA A 16 -2.00 -3.02 25.08
N GLN A 17 -3.15 -2.39 25.41
CA GLN A 17 -3.99 -2.78 26.52
C GLN A 17 -4.73 -4.09 26.25
N ALA A 18 -5.29 -4.26 25.05
CA ALA A 18 -5.98 -5.49 24.65
C ALA A 18 -5.02 -6.70 24.60
N GLY A 19 -3.77 -6.46 24.20
CA GLY A 19 -2.69 -7.45 24.13
C GLY A 19 -1.94 -7.70 25.43
N ALA A 20 -2.45 -7.28 26.58
CA ALA A 20 -1.76 -7.43 27.86
C ALA A 20 -1.51 -8.90 28.27
N ASP A 21 -2.23 -9.84 27.68
CA ASP A 21 -2.10 -11.28 27.89
C ASP A 21 -1.17 -11.99 26.89
N LEU A 22 -0.69 -11.29 25.87
CA LEU A 22 0.37 -11.77 24.97
C LEU A 22 1.73 -11.75 25.66
N SER A 23 2.67 -12.54 25.14
CA SER A 23 4.06 -12.42 25.53
C SER A 23 4.60 -10.99 25.22
N PRO A 24 5.46 -10.40 26.09
CA PRO A 24 5.93 -9.02 25.89
C PRO A 24 6.60 -8.80 24.54
N GLN A 25 7.41 -9.78 24.10
CA GLN A 25 8.07 -9.75 22.80
C GLN A 25 7.03 -9.70 21.66
N ARG A 26 6.02 -10.59 21.69
CA ARG A 26 5.01 -10.64 20.64
C ARG A 26 4.19 -9.36 20.56
N ARG A 27 3.87 -8.77 21.72
CA ARG A 27 3.18 -7.48 21.80
C ARG A 27 4.01 -6.35 21.23
N GLU A 28 5.30 -6.29 21.52
CA GLU A 28 6.21 -5.26 20.98
C GLU A 28 6.40 -5.38 19.47
N GLU A 29 6.55 -6.60 18.96
CA GLU A 29 6.60 -6.90 17.53
C GLU A 29 5.33 -6.36 16.85
N LEU A 30 4.14 -6.76 17.33
CA LEU A 30 2.87 -6.33 16.76
C LEU A 30 2.69 -4.80 16.78
N LEU A 31 3.04 -4.14 17.90
CA LEU A 31 2.95 -2.69 17.98
C LEU A 31 3.95 -1.98 17.06
N THR A 32 5.10 -2.59 16.80
CA THR A 32 6.09 -2.06 15.86
C THR A 32 5.58 -2.17 14.42
N ASP A 33 5.08 -3.34 14.03
CA ASP A 33 4.51 -3.57 12.71
C ASP A 33 3.33 -2.64 12.42
N LEU A 34 2.43 -2.44 13.40
CA LEU A 34 1.31 -1.52 13.27
C LEU A 34 1.75 -0.06 13.13
N ARG A 35 2.77 0.37 13.89
CA ARG A 35 3.32 1.74 13.75
C ARG A 35 3.93 1.95 12.36
N GLU A 36 4.67 0.97 11.86
CA GLU A 36 5.26 1.03 10.52
C GLU A 36 4.17 1.12 9.47
N HIS A 37 3.15 0.25 9.54
CA HIS A 37 2.04 0.26 8.60
C HIS A 37 1.28 1.59 8.59
N ILE A 38 0.95 2.13 9.77
CA ILE A 38 0.29 3.44 9.89
C ILE A 38 1.18 4.54 9.30
N THR A 39 2.48 4.52 9.57
CA THR A 39 3.42 5.52 9.04
C THR A 39 3.48 5.47 7.51
N THR A 40 3.58 4.28 6.93
CA THR A 40 3.57 4.09 5.48
C THR A 40 2.26 4.58 4.86
N ALA A 41 1.11 4.22 5.44
CA ALA A 41 -0.20 4.64 4.93
C ALA A 41 -0.39 6.16 5.04
N ARG A 42 0.09 6.79 6.13
CA ARG A 42 0.05 8.25 6.29
C ARG A 42 0.93 8.98 5.28
N ALA A 43 2.08 8.41 4.91
CA ALA A 43 2.99 9.02 3.94
C ALA A 43 2.41 9.09 2.51
N GLU A 44 1.38 8.30 2.22
CA GLU A 44 0.65 8.36 0.94
C GLU A 44 -0.41 9.48 0.89
N LEU A 45 -0.69 10.13 2.03
CA LEU A 45 -1.68 11.21 2.14
C LEU A 45 -0.98 12.58 2.04
N ASP A 46 -1.29 13.36 1.01
CA ASP A 46 -0.89 14.76 0.92
C ASP A 46 -1.99 15.61 0.23
N PRO A 47 -2.66 16.52 0.98
CA PRO A 47 -2.48 16.83 2.39
C PRO A 47 -3.10 15.78 3.33
N GLU A 48 -2.42 15.49 4.44
CA GLU A 48 -2.96 14.62 5.49
C GLU A 48 -4.10 15.30 6.27
N THR A 49 -5.24 14.61 6.42
CA THR A 49 -6.35 15.05 7.27
C THR A 49 -6.70 14.04 8.36
N GLU A 50 -7.34 14.51 9.45
CA GLU A 50 -7.80 13.64 10.55
C GLU A 50 -8.84 12.60 10.09
N ALA A 51 -9.65 12.92 9.07
CA ALA A 51 -10.64 12.00 8.52
C ALA A 51 -9.97 10.84 7.75
N ASP A 52 -8.89 11.14 7.02
CA ASP A 52 -8.13 10.13 6.28
C ASP A 52 -7.43 9.18 7.25
N VAL A 53 -6.85 9.70 8.33
CA VAL A 53 -6.22 8.86 9.37
C VAL A 53 -7.24 8.00 10.10
N ARG A 54 -8.45 8.52 10.39
CA ARG A 54 -9.54 7.67 10.90
C ARG A 54 -9.88 6.54 9.93
N THR A 55 -9.94 6.83 8.64
CA THR A 55 -10.19 5.81 7.61
C THR A 55 -9.10 4.74 7.59
N ILE A 56 -7.83 5.11 7.78
CA ILE A 56 -6.72 4.15 7.92
C ILE A 56 -6.93 3.26 9.14
N LEU A 57 -7.26 3.83 10.30
CA LEU A 57 -7.46 3.05 11.53
C LEU A 57 -8.71 2.17 11.47
N ASP A 58 -9.80 2.64 10.88
CA ASP A 58 -11.03 1.86 10.69
C ASP A 58 -10.77 0.64 9.79
N ARG A 59 -9.83 0.73 8.85
CA ARG A 59 -9.39 -0.40 8.02
C ARG A 59 -8.54 -1.41 8.78
N LEU A 60 -7.77 -0.96 9.79
CA LEU A 60 -7.06 -1.87 10.70
C LEU A 60 -8.04 -2.64 11.59
N GLY A 61 -9.15 -1.99 11.97
CA GLY A 61 -10.26 -2.61 12.69
C GLY A 61 -10.16 -2.48 14.21
N ASP A 62 -10.87 -3.37 14.91
CA ASP A 62 -10.94 -3.32 16.38
C ASP A 62 -9.64 -3.85 17.02
N PRO A 63 -9.06 -3.11 17.99
CA PRO A 63 -7.86 -3.55 18.69
C PRO A 63 -7.94 -4.95 19.31
N ALA A 64 -9.10 -5.34 19.87
CA ALA A 64 -9.25 -6.66 20.48
C ALA A 64 -9.34 -7.77 19.42
N SER A 65 -9.94 -7.50 18.26
CA SER A 65 -9.94 -8.43 17.13
C SER A 65 -8.53 -8.71 16.62
N ILE A 66 -7.70 -7.67 16.43
CA ILE A 66 -6.30 -7.82 16.00
C ILE A 66 -5.52 -8.70 16.98
N ILE A 67 -5.72 -8.49 18.28
CA ILE A 67 -5.06 -9.30 19.32
C ILE A 67 -5.58 -10.74 19.32
N ALA A 68 -6.88 -10.96 19.12
CA ALA A 68 -7.45 -12.30 19.06
C ALA A 68 -6.83 -13.12 17.92
N GLU A 69 -6.59 -12.51 16.76
CA GLU A 69 -5.87 -13.13 15.65
C GLU A 69 -4.39 -13.36 16.00
N ALA A 70 -3.71 -12.36 16.55
CA ALA A 70 -2.30 -12.46 16.93
C ALA A 70 -2.03 -13.55 17.98
N ARG A 71 -3.00 -13.84 18.86
CA ARG A 71 -2.95 -14.95 19.83
C ARG A 71 -2.97 -16.31 19.15
N GLN A 72 -3.76 -16.47 18.08
CA GLN A 72 -3.83 -17.75 17.35
C GLN A 72 -2.52 -18.07 16.64
N ASP A 73 -1.78 -17.03 16.24
CA ASP A 73 -0.46 -17.16 15.64
C ASP A 73 0.66 -17.41 16.66
N GLU A 74 0.41 -17.22 17.97
CA GLU A 74 1.39 -17.53 19.00
C GLU A 74 1.45 -19.06 19.19
N PRO A 75 2.54 -19.75 18.81
CA PRO A 75 2.66 -21.17 19.10
C PRO A 75 2.65 -21.38 20.61
N PRO A 76 2.02 -22.45 21.13
CA PRO A 76 1.98 -22.72 22.56
C PRO A 76 3.40 -22.76 23.08
N GLN A 77 3.75 -21.77 23.90
CA GLN A 77 5.08 -21.61 24.46
C GLN A 77 5.37 -22.86 25.30
N PRO A 78 6.33 -23.73 24.93
CA PRO A 78 6.82 -24.69 25.88
C PRO A 78 7.40 -23.89 27.04
N MET A 79 6.99 -24.20 28.25
CA MET A 79 7.50 -23.59 29.48
C MET A 79 8.98 -23.95 29.61
N VAL A 80 9.84 -23.26 28.87
CA VAL A 80 11.29 -23.50 28.82
C VAL A 80 11.97 -22.33 29.48
N ASN A 81 12.20 -22.49 30.77
CA ASN A 81 13.41 -21.96 31.38
C ASN A 81 14.61 -22.47 30.55
N SER A 82 15.51 -21.55 30.18
CA SER A 82 16.84 -21.76 29.56
C SER A 82 16.98 -21.35 28.09
N GLN A 83 17.48 -20.12 27.93
CA GLN A 83 18.53 -19.68 27.02
C GLN A 83 19.12 -20.75 26.07
N VAL A 84 18.79 -20.69 24.77
CA VAL A 84 19.68 -21.05 23.64
C VAL A 84 19.19 -20.28 22.38
N PRO A 85 20.05 -19.60 21.59
CA PRO A 85 19.61 -18.90 20.38
C PRO A 85 19.42 -19.87 19.20
N PRO A 86 18.26 -19.89 18.50
CA PRO A 86 18.13 -20.66 17.28
C PRO A 86 18.50 -19.81 16.05
N ARG A 87 19.68 -20.09 15.48
CA ARG A 87 20.16 -19.56 14.19
C ARG A 87 19.49 -20.26 13.00
N ARG A 88 18.15 -20.37 13.01
CA ARG A 88 17.34 -21.07 11.96
C ARG A 88 16.17 -20.23 11.41
N SER A 89 16.15 -18.92 11.66
CA SER A 89 15.09 -18.00 11.17
C SER A 89 15.21 -17.67 9.68
N SER A 90 16.36 -17.88 9.06
CA SER A 90 16.61 -17.41 7.69
C SER A 90 15.64 -18.00 6.66
N LEU A 91 15.29 -19.29 6.73
CA LEU A 91 14.36 -19.88 5.75
C LEU A 91 12.94 -19.32 5.85
N ARG A 92 12.44 -19.02 7.05
CA ARG A 92 11.08 -18.50 7.22
C ARG A 92 11.00 -17.04 6.75
N VAL A 93 12.02 -16.25 7.03
CA VAL A 93 12.15 -14.88 6.54
C VAL A 93 12.18 -14.85 5.00
N TRP A 94 12.93 -15.74 4.36
CA TRP A 94 12.96 -15.83 2.89
C TRP A 94 11.61 -16.21 2.27
N VAL A 95 10.83 -17.08 2.93
CA VAL A 95 9.47 -17.43 2.47
C VAL A 95 8.52 -16.25 2.61
N VAL A 96 8.54 -15.53 3.73
CA VAL A 96 7.69 -14.34 3.93
C VAL A 96 8.05 -13.25 2.92
N VAL A 97 9.33 -12.98 2.70
CA VAL A 97 9.78 -12.02 1.68
C VAL A 97 9.32 -12.42 0.27
N ALA A 98 9.39 -13.71 -0.08
CA ALA A 98 8.92 -14.20 -1.36
C ALA A 98 7.40 -14.03 -1.52
N VAL A 99 6.61 -14.31 -0.48
CA VAL A 99 5.15 -14.14 -0.50
C VAL A 99 4.77 -12.67 -0.62
N VAL A 100 5.40 -11.79 0.16
CA VAL A 100 5.16 -10.34 0.09
C VAL A 100 5.53 -9.79 -1.29
N ALA A 101 6.66 -10.22 -1.86
CA ALA A 101 7.06 -9.81 -3.20
C ALA A 101 6.06 -10.26 -4.28
N VAL A 102 5.59 -11.51 -4.22
CA VAL A 102 4.58 -12.02 -5.16
C VAL A 102 3.25 -11.28 -5.00
N LEU A 103 2.83 -11.01 -3.76
CA LEU A 103 1.59 -10.30 -3.48
C LEU A 103 1.65 -8.84 -3.95
N GLY A 104 2.79 -8.17 -3.73
CA GLY A 104 3.03 -6.81 -4.21
C GLY A 104 3.06 -6.70 -5.73
N VAL A 105 3.67 -7.67 -6.43
CA VAL A 105 3.66 -7.73 -7.90
C VAL A 105 2.25 -7.99 -8.44
N ALA A 106 1.48 -8.87 -7.81
CA ALA A 106 0.09 -9.15 -8.20
C ALA A 106 -0.82 -7.92 -8.01
N LEU A 107 -0.66 -7.19 -6.90
CA LEU A 107 -1.38 -5.95 -6.62
C LEU A 107 -1.01 -4.86 -7.64
N ALA A 108 0.28 -4.66 -7.92
CA ALA A 108 0.73 -3.70 -8.93
C ALA A 108 0.17 -4.02 -10.33
N ALA A 109 0.11 -5.30 -10.71
CA ALA A 109 -0.49 -5.74 -11.96
C ALA A 109 -2.01 -5.52 -12.00
N CYS A 110 -2.72 -5.75 -10.89
CA CYS A 110 -4.16 -5.43 -10.79
C CYS A 110 -4.42 -3.93 -10.92
N ILE A 111 -3.62 -3.09 -10.26
CA ILE A 111 -3.76 -1.63 -10.31
C ILE A 111 -3.48 -1.11 -11.73
N ALA A 112 -2.42 -1.61 -12.38
CA ALA A 112 -2.10 -1.27 -13.77
C ALA A 112 -3.20 -1.73 -14.76
N GLY A 113 -3.80 -2.90 -14.54
CA GLY A 113 -4.91 -3.41 -15.35
C GLY A 113 -6.17 -2.57 -15.20
N VAL A 114 -6.53 -2.16 -13.98
CA VAL A 114 -7.71 -1.32 -13.71
C VAL A 114 -7.52 0.11 -14.26
N LEU A 115 -6.33 0.69 -14.12
CA LEU A 115 -6.00 2.01 -14.68
C LEU A 115 -5.93 1.99 -16.22
N GLY A 116 -5.40 0.92 -16.82
CA GLY A 116 -5.36 0.75 -18.27
C GLY A 116 -6.75 0.58 -18.89
N LEU A 117 -7.64 -0.16 -18.22
CA LEU A 117 -9.04 -0.34 -18.65
C LEU A 117 -9.84 0.97 -18.54
N PHE A 118 -9.59 1.76 -17.50
CA PHE A 118 -10.27 3.05 -17.30
C PHE A 118 -9.83 4.12 -18.31
N PHE A 119 -8.54 4.17 -18.68
CA PHE A 119 -8.04 5.10 -19.69
C PHE A 119 -8.55 4.78 -21.11
N PHE A 120 -8.70 3.50 -21.43
CA PHE A 120 -9.20 3.04 -22.73
C PHE A 120 -10.70 3.33 -22.95
N ALA A 121 -11.51 3.37 -21.88
CA ALA A 121 -12.94 3.63 -21.96
C ALA A 121 -13.31 5.12 -22.17
N THR A 122 -12.35 6.04 -22.11
CA THR A 122 -12.57 7.49 -22.34
C THR A 122 -12.11 8.02 -23.70
N SER A 123 -11.49 7.19 -24.55
CA SER A 123 -11.06 7.62 -25.88
C SER A 123 -12.08 7.26 -26.98
N GLU A 124 -13.32 7.72 -26.84
CA GLU A 124 -14.25 7.78 -27.98
C GLU A 124 -14.65 9.23 -28.25
N GLY A 125 -14.18 9.73 -29.40
CA GLY A 125 -14.83 10.82 -30.11
C GLY A 125 -13.98 12.07 -30.35
N LYS A 126 -13.35 12.13 -31.53
CA LYS A 126 -13.78 13.10 -32.56
C LYS A 126 -13.73 12.47 -33.96
N PRO A 127 -14.89 12.31 -34.63
CA PRO A 127 -14.92 12.10 -36.06
C PRO A 127 -14.57 13.43 -36.71
N VAL A 128 -13.38 13.52 -37.32
CA VAL A 128 -13.14 14.59 -38.30
C VAL A 128 -13.40 13.98 -39.67
N GLU A 129 -14.69 13.98 -39.98
CA GLU A 129 -15.22 14.03 -41.32
C GLU A 129 -14.61 15.22 -42.07
N SER A 130 -14.39 15.03 -43.38
CA SER A 130 -14.19 16.07 -44.40
C SER A 130 -12.82 16.79 -44.39
N VAL A 131 -12.05 16.89 -45.47
CA VAL A 131 -12.34 16.89 -46.92
C VAL A 131 -11.04 16.51 -47.65
N GLU A 132 -11.11 15.59 -48.61
CA GLU A 132 -10.10 15.50 -49.68
C GLU A 132 -10.37 16.60 -50.71
N PRO A 133 -9.36 17.42 -51.05
CA PRO A 133 -9.11 17.61 -52.47
C PRO A 133 -7.60 17.61 -52.81
N VAL A 134 -7.20 16.62 -53.61
CA VAL A 134 -6.43 16.65 -54.88
C VAL A 134 -5.95 18.05 -55.38
N PRO A 135 -4.88 18.21 -56.21
CA PRO A 135 -3.48 17.78 -56.14
C PRO A 135 -2.47 18.95 -56.34
N VAL A 136 -1.19 18.65 -56.10
CA VAL A 136 0.08 19.25 -56.61
C VAL A 136 -0.01 20.35 -57.70
N SER A 137 0.61 21.52 -57.45
CA SER A 137 1.61 22.20 -58.34
C SER A 137 1.77 23.69 -57.99
N SER A 138 2.95 24.12 -57.51
CA SER A 138 3.68 25.34 -57.93
C SER A 138 4.88 25.58 -57.00
N PRO A 139 6.11 25.61 -57.55
CA PRO A 139 6.87 26.84 -57.37
C PRO A 139 7.22 27.48 -58.71
N ALA A 140 6.86 28.75 -58.82
CA ALA A 140 7.23 29.65 -59.89
C ALA A 140 8.77 29.74 -60.04
N GLN A 141 9.28 29.43 -61.22
CA GLN A 141 10.61 29.89 -61.64
C GLN A 141 10.52 31.35 -62.12
N PRO A 142 11.44 32.25 -61.69
CA PRO A 142 11.57 33.58 -62.27
C PRO A 142 12.19 33.52 -63.68
N GLY A 143 11.70 34.38 -64.57
CA GLY A 143 11.83 34.26 -66.02
C GLY A 143 13.11 34.78 -66.68
N PRO A 144 13.19 34.71 -68.02
CA PRO A 144 14.27 35.29 -68.82
C PRO A 144 13.91 36.69 -69.35
N THR A 145 14.74 37.69 -69.06
CA THR A 145 14.80 38.94 -69.82
C THR A 145 15.79 38.76 -70.97
N GLY A 146 15.26 38.76 -72.20
CA GLY A 146 15.98 39.09 -73.43
C GLY A 146 15.56 40.47 -73.92
#